data_AF-A0A510UQY9-F1
#
_entry.id   AF-A0A510UQY9-F1
#
_cell.length_a   1.000
_cell.length_b   1.000
_cell.length_c   1.000
_cell.angle_alpha   90.00
_cell.angle_beta   90.00
_cell.angle_gamma   90.00
#
_symmetry.space_group_name_H-M   'P 1'
#
loop_
_entity.id
_entity.type
_entity.pdbx_description
1 polymer ?
#
loop_
_entity_poly.entity_id
_entity_poly.type
_entity_poly.pdbx_seq_one_letter_code
_entity_poly.pdbx_strand_id
1 'polypeptide(L)'
;MFFRNDIESEFNYIEMIKSKIDSLKGRRQYSKRLGTIELVFGNITINKGMDRFTLRGKTKVNAQWQTYCLIHNIKKLRNHLH
;
A
#
# COMPACT_ATOMS: atom_id res chain seq x y z
N MET A 1 -1.84 -5.44 0.90
CA MET A 1 -1.23 -6.71 1.36
C MET A 1 0.00 -6.94 0.51
N PHE A 2 1.19 -6.61 1.02
CA PHE A 2 2.45 -6.81 0.29
C PHE A 2 2.93 -8.23 0.58
N PHE A 3 2.81 -9.12 -0.40
CA PHE A 3 3.34 -10.48 -0.30
C PHE A 3 4.85 -10.43 -0.56
N ARG A 4 5.63 -9.96 0.43
CA ARG A 4 7.08 -10.14 0.39
C ARG A 4 7.40 -11.64 0.48
N ASN A 5 8.39 -12.07 -0.28
CA ASN A 5 9.03 -13.37 -0.04
C ASN A 5 9.76 -13.28 1.30
N ASP A 6 9.65 -14.35 2.05
CA ASP A 6 10.08 -14.48 3.43
C ASP A 6 11.56 -14.10 3.54
N ILE A 7 11.83 -12.98 4.24
CA ILE A 7 13.18 -12.56 4.62
C ILE A 7 13.37 -13.03 6.04
N GLU A 8 14.15 -14.08 6.16
CA GLU A 8 14.60 -14.71 7.39
C GLU A 8 15.58 -13.77 8.13
N SER A 9 15.04 -12.81 8.89
CA SER A 9 15.72 -12.13 10.01
C SER A 9 14.68 -11.35 10.84
N GLU A 10 13.92 -12.06 11.66
CA GLU A 10 12.75 -11.50 12.37
C GLU A 10 13.11 -10.60 13.57
N PHE A 11 14.38 -10.51 13.96
CA PHE A 11 14.78 -9.73 15.13
C PHE A 11 15.11 -8.26 14.83
N ASN A 12 14.51 -7.38 15.64
CA ASN A 12 14.72 -5.93 15.81
C ASN A 12 14.04 -4.97 14.80
N TYR A 13 13.74 -5.36 13.56
CA TYR A 13 13.17 -4.39 12.61
C TYR A 13 11.74 -3.95 12.97
N ILE A 14 10.92 -4.88 13.47
CA ILE A 14 9.55 -4.61 13.90
C ILE A 14 9.55 -3.66 15.10
N GLU A 15 10.45 -3.87 16.07
CA GLU A 15 10.56 -3.03 17.27
C GLU A 15 11.08 -1.62 16.94
N MET A 16 12.06 -1.50 16.04
CA MET A 16 12.53 -0.21 15.54
C MET A 16 11.42 0.59 14.84
N ILE A 17 10.63 -0.09 14.00
CA ILE A 17 9.49 0.56 13.33
C ILE A 17 8.44 0.99 14.35
N LYS A 18 8.11 0.14 15.34
CA LYS A 18 7.19 0.48 16.43
C LYS A 18 7.65 1.73 17.18
N SER A 19 8.89 1.74 17.67
CA SER A 19 9.48 2.89 18.36
C SER A 19 9.43 4.18 17.52
N LYS A 20 9.74 4.08 16.22
CA LYS A 20 9.66 5.22 15.29
C LYS A 20 8.24 5.75 15.12
N ILE A 21 7.25 4.87 15.02
CA ILE A 21 5.83 5.22 14.90
C ILE A 21 5.30 5.81 16.21
N ASP A 22 5.71 5.28 17.36
CA ASP A 22 5.22 5.71 18.67
C ASP A 22 5.72 7.08 19.12
N SER A 23 6.81 7.59 18.55
CA SER A 23 7.23 8.97 18.76
C SER A 23 6.12 9.98 18.41
N LEU A 24 6.06 11.13 19.11
CA LEU A 24 5.04 12.16 18.84
C LEU A 24 4.99 12.61 17.37
N LYS A 25 6.16 12.78 16.75
CA LYS A 25 6.29 13.09 15.33
C LYS A 25 5.83 11.92 14.44
N GLY A 26 6.21 10.69 14.82
CA GLY A 26 5.79 9.45 14.16
C GLY A 26 4.28 9.29 14.15
N ARG A 27 3.62 9.44 15.30
CA ARG A 27 2.16 9.33 15.44
C ARG A 27 1.42 10.35 14.58
N ARG A 28 1.86 11.62 14.59
CA ARG A 28 1.25 12.67 13.76
C ARG A 28 1.39 12.42 12.26
N GLN A 29 2.49 11.79 11.82
CA GLN A 29 2.69 11.46 10.42
C GLN A 29 1.99 10.16 10.02
N TYR A 30 1.95 9.18 10.93
CA TYR A 30 1.31 7.89 10.74
C TYR A 30 -0.22 8.03 10.72
N SER A 31 -0.80 8.91 11.53
CA SER A 31 -2.25 9.16 11.52
C SER A 31 -2.76 9.66 10.17
N LYS A 32 -1.96 10.46 9.44
CA LYS A 32 -2.30 10.92 8.08
C LYS A 32 -2.37 9.77 7.06
N ARG A 33 -1.72 8.63 7.35
CA ARG A 33 -1.74 7.48 6.45
C ARG A 33 -3.13 6.87 6.37
N LEU A 34 -3.90 6.81 7.45
CA LEU A 34 -5.27 6.26 7.43
C LEU A 34 -6.11 6.95 6.35
N GLY A 35 -6.24 8.28 6.42
CA GLY A 35 -7.01 9.04 5.42
C GLY A 35 -6.39 9.04 4.01
N THR A 36 -5.06 8.91 3.89
CA THR A 36 -4.41 8.86 2.56
C THR A 36 -4.57 7.49 1.90
N ILE A 37 -4.46 6.42 2.68
CA ILE A 37 -4.48 5.04 2.20
C ILE A 37 -5.90 4.61 1.86
N GLU A 38 -6.90 5.00 2.65
CA GLU A 38 -8.32 4.73 2.38
C GLU A 38 -8.77 5.27 1.02
N LEU A 39 -8.28 6.45 0.62
CA LEU A 39 -8.55 7.02 -0.71
C LEU A 39 -7.93 6.20 -1.85
N VAL A 40 -6.77 5.59 -1.62
CA VAL A 40 -6.11 4.72 -2.62
C VAL A 40 -6.88 3.43 -2.79
N PHE A 41 -7.25 2.79 -1.67
CA PHE A 41 -8.06 1.58 -1.69
C PHE A 41 -9.44 1.83 -2.29
N GLY A 42 -10.16 2.87 -1.86
CA GLY A 42 -11.46 3.23 -2.43
C GLY A 42 -11.40 3.56 -3.93
N ASN A 43 -10.34 4.22 -4.40
CA ASN A 43 -10.19 4.48 -5.83
C ASN A 43 -9.89 3.20 -6.64
N ILE A 44 -9.19 2.22 -6.07
CA ILE A 44 -8.90 0.94 -6.75
C ILE A 44 -10.12 0.01 -6.71
N THR A 45 -10.77 -0.15 -5.56
CA THR A 45 -11.86 -1.12 -5.38
C THR A 45 -13.20 -0.56 -5.89
N ILE A 46 -13.58 0.64 -5.45
CA ILE A 46 -14.91 1.22 -5.75
C ILE A 46 -14.90 1.93 -7.09
N ASN A 47 -13.97 2.87 -7.32
CA ASN A 47 -14.00 3.69 -8.54
C ASN A 47 -13.49 2.97 -9.79
N LYS A 48 -12.66 1.94 -9.60
CA LYS A 48 -12.06 1.18 -10.71
C LYS A 48 -12.57 -0.26 -10.80
N GLY A 49 -13.42 -0.70 -9.87
CA GLY A 49 -14.00 -2.05 -9.88
C GLY A 49 -12.96 -3.17 -9.76
N MET A 50 -11.77 -2.88 -9.21
CA MET A 50 -10.68 -3.84 -9.07
C MET A 50 -10.69 -4.47 -7.68
N ASP A 51 -11.85 -4.97 -7.27
CA ASP A 51 -12.11 -5.56 -5.93
C ASP A 51 -11.74 -7.04 -5.84
N ARG A 52 -11.47 -7.70 -6.98
CA ARG A 52 -11.15 -9.12 -7.06
C ARG A 52 -9.84 -9.36 -7.80
N PHE A 53 -9.07 -10.32 -7.29
CA PHE A 53 -7.93 -10.89 -8.00
C PHE A 53 -8.45 -11.98 -8.95
N THR A 54 -8.14 -11.84 -10.23
CA THR A 54 -8.57 -12.77 -11.29
C THR A 54 -7.52 -13.85 -11.56
N LEU A 55 -6.29 -13.66 -11.09
CA LEU A 55 -5.19 -14.60 -11.26
C LEU A 55 -5.04 -15.52 -10.03
N ARG A 56 -4.52 -16.74 -10.25
CA ARG A 56 -4.19 -17.70 -9.18
C ARG A 56 -2.68 -17.83 -8.98
N GLY A 57 -2.25 -17.93 -7.73
CA GLY A 57 -0.84 -18.05 -7.32
C GLY A 57 -0.22 -16.73 -6.85
N LYS A 58 0.58 -16.79 -5.78
CA LYS A 58 1.16 -15.63 -5.06
C LYS A 58 1.84 -14.65 -6.02
N THR A 59 2.67 -15.14 -6.94
CA THR A 59 3.43 -14.32 -7.89
C THR A 59 2.50 -13.53 -8.83
N LYS A 60 1.47 -14.19 -9.38
CA LYS A 60 0.55 -13.57 -10.35
C LYS A 60 -0.38 -12.56 -9.68
N VAL A 61 -0.89 -12.90 -8.50
CA VAL A 61 -1.70 -11.99 -7.68
C VAL A 61 -0.89 -10.75 -7.27
N ASN A 62 0.38 -10.93 -6.90
CA ASN A 62 1.25 -9.80 -6.56
C ASN A 62 1.50 -8.88 -7.76
N ALA A 63 1.74 -9.43 -8.94
CA ALA A 63 1.86 -8.65 -10.17
C ALA A 63 0.57 -7.86 -10.47
N GLN A 64 -0.60 -8.51 -10.35
CA GLN A 64 -1.90 -7.85 -10.52
C GLN A 64 -2.10 -6.68 -9.56
N TRP A 65 -1.76 -6.88 -8.28
CA TRP A 65 -1.82 -5.82 -7.27
C TRP A 65 -0.88 -4.64 -7.60
N GLN A 66 0.35 -4.92 -8.04
CA GLN A 66 1.30 -3.90 -8.46
C GLN A 66 0.79 -3.09 -9.67
N THR A 67 0.17 -3.75 -10.65
CA THR A 67 -0.47 -3.08 -11.79
C THR A 67 -1.61 -2.15 -11.34
N TYR A 68 -2.46 -2.60 -10.40
CA TYR A 68 -3.53 -1.76 -9.85
C TYR A 68 -2.99 -0.50 -9.17
N CYS A 69 -1.93 -0.64 -8.37
CA CYS A 69 -1.25 0.51 -7.75
C CYS A 69 -0.64 1.45 -8.80
N LEU A 70 -0.06 0.92 -9.88
CA LEU A 70 0.51 1.73 -10.95
C LEU A 70 -0.55 2.58 -11.65
N ILE A 71 -1.70 1.99 -11.99
CA ILE A 71 -2.83 2.70 -12.62
C ILE A 71 -3.32 3.84 -11.72
N HIS A 72 -3.41 3.60 -10.41
CA HIS A 72 -3.75 4.64 -9.44
C HIS A 72 -2.73 5.80 -9.48
N ASN A 73 -1.43 5.48 -9.44
CA ASN A 73 -0.36 6.47 -9.41
C ASN A 73 -0.29 7.31 -10.70
N ILE A 74 -0.46 6.68 -11.87
CA ILE A 74 -0.49 7.38 -13.16
C ILE A 74 -1.68 8.36 -13.23
N LYS A 75 -2.87 7.93 -12.78
CA LYS A 75 -4.04 8.83 -12.70
C LYS A 75 -3.74 10.03 -11.80
N LYS A 76 -3.07 9.80 -10.66
CA LYS A 76 -2.67 10.87 -9.74
C LYS A 76 -1.68 11.84 -10.40
N LEU A 77 -0.66 11.33 -11.09
CA LEU A 77 0.32 12.15 -11.82
C LEU A 77 -0.34 13.01 -12.90
N ARG A 78 -1.22 12.43 -13.71
CA ARG A 78 -1.98 13.16 -14.73
C ARG A 78 -2.79 14.31 -14.12
N ASN A 79 -3.43 14.09 -12.97
CA ASN A 79 -4.23 15.11 -12.30
C ASN A 79 -3.37 16.20 -11.60
N HIS A 80 -2.06 15.99 -11.44
CA HIS A 80 -1.14 16.99 -10.89
C HIS A 80 -0.39 17.79 -11.97
N LEU A 81 -0.34 17.27 -13.20
CA LEU A 81 0.32 17.90 -14.36
C LEU A 81 -0.63 18.81 -15.17
N HIS A 82 -1.92 18.81 -14.85
CA HIS A 82 -2.96 19.71 -15.34
C HIS A 82 -3.44 20.61 -14.20
#